data_AF-Q8WTF0-F1
#
_entry.id   AF-Q8WTF0-F1
#
_cell.length_a   1.000
_cell.length_b   1.000
_cell.length_c   1.000
_cell.angle_alpha   90.00
_cell.angle_beta   90.00
_cell.angle_gamma   90.00
#
_symmetry.space_group_name_H-M   'P 1'
#
loop_
_entity.id
_entity.type
_entity.pdbx_description
1 polymer ?
#
loop_
_entity_poly.entity_id
_entity_poly.type
_entity_poly.pdbx_seq_one_letter_code
_entity_poly.pdbx_strand_id
1 'polypeptide(L)'
;MRTWLTFVAVMVWASLLVDESSAFSIDYTCTGAMGNRDIYNKVSRVCDDCANIYRLPGLDGMCRNRCFNNFWFMICLRAAKREDEIDKFRVWISILNPGGAW
;
A
#
# COMPACT_ATOMS: atom_id res chain seq x y z
N MET A 1 28.12 -42.32 -16.98
CA MET A 1 28.16 -41.05 -17.74
C MET A 1 26.77 -40.56 -18.12
N ARG A 2 25.91 -41.36 -18.78
CA ARG A 2 24.51 -40.98 -19.11
C ARG A 2 23.60 -40.68 -17.92
N THR A 3 23.74 -41.41 -16.81
CA THR A 3 22.94 -41.21 -15.59
C THR A 3 23.18 -39.85 -14.93
N TRP A 4 24.40 -39.31 -15.04
CA TRP A 4 24.74 -38.01 -14.49
C TRP A 4 24.09 -36.88 -15.30
N LEU A 5 24.06 -37.03 -16.63
CA LEU A 5 23.39 -36.09 -17.53
C LEU A 5 21.89 -36.03 -17.28
N THR A 6 21.25 -37.17 -17.01
CA THR A 6 19.81 -37.19 -16.66
C THR A 6 19.55 -36.55 -15.30
N PHE A 7 20.42 -36.77 -14.31
CA PHE A 7 20.31 -36.11 -13.00
C PHE A 7 20.49 -34.59 -13.11
N VAL A 8 21.49 -34.13 -13.85
CA VAL A 8 21.71 -32.69 -14.09
C VAL A 8 20.54 -32.09 -14.86
N ALA A 9 20.02 -32.78 -15.88
CA ALA A 9 18.86 -32.32 -16.62
C ALA A 9 17.61 -32.21 -15.72
N VAL A 10 17.34 -33.19 -14.86
CA VAL A 10 16.22 -33.16 -13.91
C VAL A 10 16.39 -32.04 -12.88
N MET A 11 17.60 -31.85 -12.34
CA MET A 11 17.88 -30.79 -11.38
C MET A 11 17.73 -29.39 -12.00
N VAL A 12 18.24 -29.19 -13.22
CA VAL A 12 18.08 -27.93 -13.97
C VAL A 12 16.61 -27.68 -14.30
N TRP A 13 15.87 -28.71 -14.72
CA TRP A 13 14.43 -28.59 -15.01
C TRP A 13 13.62 -28.27 -13.75
N ALA A 14 13.98 -28.87 -12.61
CA ALA A 14 13.39 -28.54 -11.32
C ALA A 14 13.68 -27.09 -10.93
N SER A 15 14.90 -26.59 -11.15
CA SER A 15 15.26 -25.19 -10.89
C SER A 15 14.55 -24.19 -11.82
N LEU A 16 14.26 -24.56 -13.08
CA LEU A 16 13.52 -23.73 -14.03
C LEU A 16 12.00 -23.74 -13.80
N LEU A 17 11.47 -24.68 -13.00
CA LEU A 17 10.08 -24.70 -12.57
C LEU A 17 9.82 -23.87 -11.30
N VAL A 18 10.89 -23.43 -10.61
CA VAL A 18 10.84 -22.49 -9.48
C VAL A 18 11.20 -21.07 -9.93
N ASP A 19 10.67 -20.65 -11.08
CA ASP A 19 10.60 -19.23 -11.42
C ASP A 19 9.12 -18.79 -11.34
N GLU A 20 8.88 -17.85 -10.42
CA GLU A 20 7.70 -16.99 -10.32
C GLU A 20 6.35 -17.71 -10.10
N SER A 21 5.83 -17.76 -8.87
CA SER A 21 4.79 -16.79 -8.51
C SER A 21 4.71 -16.58 -7.00
N SER A 22 5.68 -15.89 -6.40
CA SER A 22 5.30 -14.98 -5.32
C SER A 22 4.77 -13.71 -5.98
N ALA A 23 3.58 -13.80 -6.59
CA ALA A 23 2.79 -12.62 -6.93
C ALA A 23 2.35 -11.97 -5.61
N PHE A 24 3.29 -11.20 -5.05
CA PHE A 24 3.10 -9.86 -4.53
C PHE A 24 1.73 -9.59 -3.89
N SER A 25 1.70 -9.77 -2.57
CA SER A 25 0.85 -9.08 -1.59
C SER A 25 -0.51 -8.58 -2.09
N ILE A 26 -1.58 -9.29 -1.71
CA ILE A 26 -2.88 -8.66 -1.50
C ILE A 26 -2.71 -7.72 -0.30
N ASP A 27 -2.35 -6.45 -0.50
CA ASP A 27 -2.58 -5.33 0.43
C ASP A 27 -1.70 -4.12 0.06
N TYR A 28 -2.26 -3.11 -0.65
CA TYR A 28 -1.92 -1.68 -0.45
C TYR A 28 -2.62 -0.73 -1.45
N THR A 29 -3.18 -1.23 -2.56
CA THR A 29 -3.83 -0.34 -3.54
C THR A 29 -5.31 -0.17 -3.24
N CYS A 30 -5.68 1.01 -2.76
CA CYS A 30 -7.05 1.52 -2.84
C CYS A 30 -7.64 1.24 -4.24
N THR A 31 -8.73 0.47 -4.35
CA THR A 31 -9.33 0.12 -5.66
C THR A 31 -9.65 1.36 -6.51
N GLY A 32 -10.12 2.43 -5.88
CA GLY A 32 -10.43 3.70 -6.53
C GLY A 32 -9.21 4.59 -6.84
N ALA A 33 -8.00 4.27 -6.35
CA ALA A 33 -6.83 5.11 -6.59
C ALA A 33 -6.37 5.11 -8.06
N MET A 34 -6.62 4.05 -8.82
CA MET A 34 -6.28 4.03 -10.25
C MET A 34 -7.10 5.05 -11.05
N GLY A 35 -8.39 5.20 -10.74
CA GLY A 35 -9.28 6.18 -11.39
C GLY A 35 -9.12 7.60 -10.82
N ASN A 36 -8.74 7.72 -9.54
CA ASN A 36 -8.69 9.00 -8.83
C ASN A 36 -7.30 9.28 -8.26
N ARG A 37 -6.27 9.24 -9.12
CA ARG A 37 -4.87 9.47 -8.73
C ARG A 37 -4.64 10.83 -8.06
N ASP A 38 -5.31 11.88 -8.54
CA ASP A 38 -5.21 13.22 -7.94
C ASP A 38 -5.74 13.25 -6.50
N ILE A 39 -6.83 12.52 -6.23
CA ILE A 39 -7.38 12.40 -4.88
C ILE A 39 -6.42 11.60 -4.01
N TYR A 40 -5.94 10.46 -4.50
CA TYR A 40 -4.96 9.65 -3.79
C TYR A 40 -3.72 10.46 -3.39
N ASN A 41 -3.17 11.25 -4.31
CA ASN A 41 -2.01 12.10 -4.04
C ASN A 41 -2.29 13.17 -2.97
N LYS A 42 -3.49 13.77 -2.98
CA LYS A 42 -3.88 14.75 -1.95
C LYS A 42 -3.96 14.11 -0.56
N VAL A 43 -4.55 12.92 -0.46
CA VAL A 43 -4.66 12.19 0.80
C VAL A 43 -3.29 11.69 1.28
N SER A 44 -2.48 11.15 0.36
CA SER A 44 -1.13 10.67 0.62
C SER A 44 -0.19 11.74 1.17
N ARG A 45 -0.29 12.98 0.70
CA ARG A 45 0.54 14.09 1.20
C ARG A 45 0.35 14.34 2.70
N VAL A 46 -0.86 14.13 3.24
CA VAL A 46 -1.11 14.26 4.69
C VAL A 46 -0.22 13.28 5.47
N CYS A 47 -0.07 12.05 4.96
CA CYS A 47 0.79 11.06 5.58
C CYS A 47 2.27 11.43 5.48
N ASP A 48 2.71 11.95 4.34
CA ASP A 48 4.10 12.39 4.13
C ASP A 48 4.44 13.60 5.04
N ASP A 49 3.56 14.60 5.10
CA ASP A 49 3.70 15.77 5.97
C ASP A 49 3.75 15.37 7.46
N CYS A 50 2.87 14.45 7.86
CA CYS A 50 2.83 13.91 9.21
C CYS A 50 4.11 13.16 9.59
N ALA A 51 4.63 12.30 8.70
CA ALA A 51 5.90 11.60 8.91
C ALA A 51 7.06 12.58 9.08
N ASN A 52 7.06 13.69 8.34
CA ASN A 52 8.05 14.75 8.49
C ASN A 52 7.92 15.52 9.82
N ILE A 53 6.69 15.77 10.30
CA ILE A 53 6.43 16.44 11.58
C ILE A 53 6.93 15.60 12.75
N TYR A 54 6.55 14.31 12.80
CA TYR A 54 6.94 13.41 13.89
C TYR A 54 8.36 12.87 13.75
N ARG A 55 8.98 12.99 12.56
CA ARG A 55 10.28 12.41 12.21
C ARG A 55 10.37 10.91 12.50
N LEU A 56 9.24 10.20 12.32
CA LEU A 56 9.12 8.77 12.61
C LEU A 56 9.16 7.97 11.30
N PRO A 57 10.21 7.17 11.05
CA PRO A 57 10.29 6.36 9.84
C PRO A 57 9.20 5.28 9.84
N GLY A 58 8.52 5.09 8.70
CA GLY A 58 7.46 4.10 8.52
C GLY A 58 6.06 4.57 8.94
N LEU A 59 5.93 5.76 9.55
CA LEU A 59 4.63 6.35 9.89
C LEU A 59 3.79 6.61 8.63
N ASP A 60 4.43 6.98 7.54
CA ASP A 60 3.82 7.21 6.24
C ASP A 60 3.18 5.93 5.68
N GLY A 61 3.83 4.78 5.87
CA GLY A 61 3.28 3.46 5.52
C GLY A 61 2.10 3.07 6.40
N MET A 62 2.22 3.27 7.72
CA MET A 62 1.11 3.02 8.65
C MET A 62 -0.11 3.91 8.37
N CYS A 63 0.13 5.17 7.99
CA CYS A 63 -0.92 6.12 7.63
C CYS A 63 -1.63 5.74 6.31
N ARG A 64 -0.88 5.26 5.31
CA ARG A 64 -1.43 4.78 4.02
C ARG A 64 -2.15 3.43 4.14
N ASN A 65 -1.95 2.70 5.23
CA ASN A 65 -2.49 1.36 5.43
C ASN A 65 -4.02 1.33 5.39
N ARG A 66 -4.59 0.20 4.93
CA ARG A 66 -6.05 0.01 4.74
C ARG A 66 -6.72 1.15 3.97
N CYS A 67 -6.03 1.69 2.96
CA CYS A 67 -6.50 2.83 2.18
C CYS A 67 -6.86 4.04 3.07
N PHE A 68 -5.93 4.47 3.93
CA PHE A 68 -6.09 5.61 4.85
C PHE A 68 -7.21 5.47 5.90
N ASN A 69 -7.85 4.31 5.95
CA ASN A 69 -8.93 4.02 6.88
C ASN A 69 -8.37 3.39 8.16
N ASN A 70 -7.66 4.21 8.92
CA ASN A 70 -7.02 3.81 10.16
C ASN A 70 -6.90 5.03 11.10
N PHE A 71 -6.60 4.77 12.37
CA PHE A 71 -6.42 5.84 13.35
C PHE A 71 -5.18 6.72 13.10
N TRP A 72 -4.13 6.19 12.47
CA TRP A 72 -2.93 6.97 12.15
C TRP A 72 -3.23 8.12 11.19
N PHE A 73 -4.12 7.91 10.22
CA PHE A 73 -4.57 8.98 9.34
C PHE A 73 -5.22 10.13 10.13
N MET A 74 -6.05 9.82 11.13
CA MET A 74 -6.67 10.81 12.01
C MET A 74 -5.64 11.61 12.83
N ILE A 75 -4.64 10.93 13.39
CA ILE A 75 -3.53 11.60 14.10
C ILE A 75 -2.77 12.52 13.13
N CYS A 76 -2.49 12.03 11.93
CA CYS A 76 -1.77 12.78 10.91
C CYS A 76 -2.53 14.00 10.41
N LEU A 77 -3.85 13.87 10.25
CA LEU A 77 -4.72 14.99 9.89
C LEU A 77 -4.66 16.11 10.95
N ARG A 78 -4.67 15.72 12.23
CA ARG A 78 -4.53 16.67 13.36
C ARG A 78 -3.13 17.29 13.42
N ALA A 79 -2.09 16.49 13.23
CA ALA A 79 -0.71 17.00 13.20
C ALA A 79 -0.50 18.01 12.06
N ALA A 80 -1.12 17.76 10.91
CA ALA A 80 -1.10 18.65 9.75
C ALA A 80 -2.03 19.88 9.88
N LYS A 81 -2.73 20.05 11.02
CA LYS A 81 -3.72 21.11 11.27
C LYS A 81 -4.82 21.20 10.20
N ARG A 82 -5.33 20.04 9.74
CA ARG A 82 -6.43 19.93 8.76
C ARG A 82 -7.61 19.13 9.30
N GLU A 83 -7.76 19.06 10.63
CA GLU A 83 -8.88 18.36 11.26
C GLU A 83 -10.26 18.94 10.89
N ASP A 84 -10.32 20.21 10.51
CA ASP A 84 -11.51 20.89 10.02
C ASP A 84 -11.98 20.36 8.66
N GLU A 85 -11.08 19.81 7.85
CA GLU A 85 -11.39 19.21 6.54
C GLU A 85 -11.75 17.72 6.64
N ILE A 86 -11.94 17.15 7.84
CA ILE A 86 -12.10 15.69 8.01
C ILE A 86 -13.24 15.11 7.18
N ASP A 87 -14.37 15.79 7.07
CA ASP A 87 -15.53 15.32 6.30
C ASP A 87 -15.23 15.26 4.80
N LYS A 88 -14.38 16.17 4.31
CA LYS A 88 -13.92 16.17 2.92
C LYS A 88 -12.98 15.00 2.65
N PHE A 89 -12.04 14.74 3.57
CA PHE A 89 -11.16 13.57 3.48
C PHE A 89 -11.94 12.25 3.58
N ARG A 90 -13.02 12.20 4.38
CA ARG A 90 -13.94 11.07 4.44
C ARG A 90 -14.63 10.77 3.11
N VAL A 91 -15.05 11.79 2.38
CA VAL A 91 -15.60 11.60 1.03
C VAL A 91 -14.51 11.12 0.07
N TRP A 92 -13.31 11.67 0.15
CA TRP A 92 -12.22 11.27 -0.75
C TRP A 92 -11.78 9.84 -0.57
N ILE A 93 -11.57 9.41 0.67
CA ILE A 93 -11.13 8.04 0.93
C ILE A 93 -12.30 7.05 0.69
N SER A 94 -13.57 7.43 0.81
CA SER A 94 -14.69 6.57 0.41
C SER A 94 -14.75 6.36 -1.11
N ILE A 95 -14.39 7.37 -1.90
CA ILE A 95 -14.19 7.25 -3.35
C ILE A 95 -13.01 6.33 -3.67
N LEU A 96 -11.92 6.42 -2.90
CA LEU A 96 -10.74 5.58 -3.08
C LEU A 96 -10.95 4.13 -2.63
N ASN A 97 -11.87 3.89 -1.68
CA ASN A 97 -12.20 2.58 -1.16
C ASN A 97 -13.72 2.32 -1.20
N PRO A 98 -14.31 2.16 -2.40
CA PRO A 98 -15.74 1.90 -2.53
C PRO A 98 -16.08 0.55 -1.88
N GLY A 99 -16.75 0.60 -0.72
CA GLY A 99 -17.10 -0.58 0.09
C GLY A 99 -16.29 -0.77 1.38
N GLY A 100 -15.30 0.08 1.65
CA GLY A 100 -14.59 0.09 2.94
C GLY A 100 -15.42 0.75 4.05
N ALA A 101 -15.62 0.07 5.16
CA ALA A 101 -16.26 0.63 6.35
C ALA A 101 -15.24 1.47 7.16
N TRP A 102 -15.54 2.75 7.35
CA TRP A 102 -14.76 3.75 8.09
C TRP A 102 -14.78 3.57 9.61
#